data_AF-A0A8S8ZA54-F1
#
_entry.id   AF-A0A8S8ZA54-F1
#
_cell.length_a   1.000
_cell.length_b   1.000
_cell.length_c   1.000
_cell.angle_alpha   90.00
_cell.angle_beta   90.00
_cell.angle_gamma   90.00
#
_symmetry.space_group_name_H-M   'P 1'
#
loop_
_entity.id
_entity.type
_entity.pdbx_description
1 polymer ?
#
loop_
_entity_poly.entity_id
_entity_poly.type
_entity_poly.pdbx_seq_one_letter_code
_entity_poly.pdbx_strand_id
1 'polypeptide(L)' 'MASIQQTPNGPVLVLKESALQEKGKDAQKNNIMAAKMVADIVKSSLGPRGLDKMLVDS' A
#
# COMPACT_ATOMS: atom_id res chain seq x y z
N MET A 1 -16.50 0.41 1.56
CA MET A 1 -17.16 1.11 2.68
C MET A 1 -16.29 1.01 3.93
N ALA A 2 -16.50 1.84 4.93
CA ALA A 2 -15.73 1.85 6.16
C ALA A 2 -16.63 1.39 7.32
N SER A 3 -16.07 0.66 8.28
CA SER A 3 -16.78 -0.07 9.33
C SER A 3 -17.30 0.85 10.42
N ILE A 4 -18.61 1.02 10.49
CA ILE A 4 -19.35 1.79 11.49
C ILE A 4 -19.29 1.05 12.83
N GLN A 5 -18.47 1.53 13.78
CA GLN A 5 -18.62 1.19 15.20
C GLN A 5 -19.65 2.12 15.83
N GLN A 6 -20.91 1.71 15.87
CA GLN A 6 -21.94 2.39 16.65
C GLN A 6 -21.79 2.04 18.12
N THR A 7 -21.47 3.03 18.96
CA THR A 7 -21.70 2.92 20.41
C THR A 7 -23.08 3.54 20.72
N PRO A 8 -23.84 3.02 21.71
CA PRO A 8 -25.24 3.41 21.93
C PRO A 8 -25.45 4.90 22.29
N ASN A 9 -24.39 5.65 22.64
CA ASN A 9 -24.45 7.06 23.03
C ASN A 9 -23.15 7.85 22.72
N GLY A 10 -22.30 7.35 21.83
CA GLY A 10 -21.01 7.96 21.48
C GLY A 10 -20.73 7.97 19.98
N PRO A 11 -19.85 8.87 19.49
CA PRO A 11 -19.63 9.07 18.06
C PRO A 11 -19.13 7.80 17.38
N VAL A 12 -19.68 7.53 16.19
CA VAL A 12 -19.31 6.38 15.37
C VAL A 12 -17.95 6.64 14.71
N LEU A 13 -16.88 6.07 15.27
CA LEU A 13 -15.56 6.16 14.64
C LEU A 13 -15.37 5.01 13.66
N VAL A 14 -15.38 5.35 12.38
CA VAL A 14 -15.34 4.38 11.27
C VAL A 14 -13.91 4.08 10.81
N LEU A 15 -13.04 5.09 10.94
CA LEU A 15 -11.62 5.06 10.69
C LEU A 15 -10.96 6.04 11.66
N LYS A 16 -9.68 5.83 11.98
CA LYS A 16 -8.90 6.82 12.73
C LYS A 16 -8.86 8.14 11.95
N GLU A 17 -8.84 9.28 12.64
CA GLU A 17 -8.85 10.64 12.03
C GLU A 17 -7.80 10.81 10.91
N SER A 18 -6.68 10.09 11.01
CA SER A 18 -5.55 10.17 10.08
C SER A 18 -5.51 9.04 9.03
N ALA A 19 -6.55 8.22 8.91
CA ALA A 19 -6.51 7.05 8.04
C ALA A 19 -6.83 7.42 6.59
N LEU A 20 -5.85 7.20 5.70
CA LEU A 20 -6.07 7.30 4.26
C LEU A 20 -6.80 6.04 3.78
N GLN A 21 -7.85 6.24 2.98
CA GLN A 21 -8.63 5.15 2.43
C GLN A 21 -8.98 5.41 0.97
N GLU A 22 -8.35 4.64 0.08
CA GLU A 22 -8.77 4.53 -1.31
C GLU A 22 -9.59 3.26 -1.52
N LYS A 23 -10.58 3.31 -2.42
CA LYS A 23 -11.47 2.18 -2.73
C LYS A 23 -11.72 2.06 -4.22
N GLY A 24 -12.16 0.87 -4.62
CA GLY A 24 -12.61 0.61 -5.98
C GLY A 24 -11.46 0.55 -6.98
N LYS A 25 -11.74 0.97 -8.23
CA LYS A 25 -10.80 0.82 -9.35
C LYS A 25 -9.51 1.61 -9.17
N ASP A 26 -9.55 2.75 -8.49
CA ASP A 26 -8.37 3.60 -8.33
C ASP A 26 -7.39 3.00 -7.33
N ALA A 27 -7.88 2.45 -6.21
CA ALA A 27 -7.07 1.64 -5.29
C ALA A 27 -6.43 0.43 -6.01
N GLN A 28 -7.19 -0.24 -6.88
CA GLN A 28 -6.67 -1.37 -7.66
C GLN A 28 -5.55 -0.94 -8.61
N LYS A 29 -5.75 0.16 -9.36
CA LYS A 29 -4.73 0.70 -10.26
C LYS A 29 -3.46 1.11 -9.51
N ASN A 30 -3.63 1.80 -8.38
CA ASN A 30 -2.53 2.23 -7.52
C ASN A 30 -1.72 1.03 -7.01
N ASN A 31 -2.40 0.00 -6.50
CA ASN A 31 -1.76 -1.23 -6.04
C ASN A 31 -1.01 -1.97 -7.15
N ILE A 32 -1.58 -2.06 -8.35
CA ILE A 32 -0.91 -2.69 -9.50
C ILE A 32 0.33 -1.90 -9.91
N MET A 33 0.24 -0.56 -9.93
CA MET A 33 1.37 0.30 -10.25
C MET A 33 2.50 0.13 -9.23
N ALA A 34 2.18 0.18 -7.93
CA ALA A 34 3.15 -0.05 -6.86
C ALA A 34 3.83 -1.42 -6.99
N ALA A 35 3.05 -2.48 -7.23
CA ALA A 35 3.60 -3.82 -7.41
C ALA A 35 4.54 -3.92 -8.63
N LYS A 36 4.18 -3.27 -9.75
CA LYS A 36 5.04 -3.20 -10.94
C LYS A 36 6.35 -2.48 -10.65
N MET A 37 6.31 -1.35 -9.94
CA MET A 37 7.53 -0.62 -9.57
C MET A 37 8.47 -1.48 -8.71
N VAL A 38 7.92 -2.18 -7.71
CA VAL A 38 8.72 -3.10 -6.88
C VAL A 38 9.31 -4.22 -7.73
N ALA A 39 8.51 -4.81 -8.63
CA ALA A 39 8.97 -5.87 -9.52
C ALA A 39 10.12 -5.39 -10.43
N ASP A 40 10.02 -4.19 -10.99
CA ASP A 40 11.06 -3.61 -11.86
C ASP A 40 12.36 -3.34 -11.10
N ILE A 41 12.29 -2.92 -9.83
CA ILE A 41 13.47 -2.71 -8.97
C ILE A 41 14.23 -4.03 -8.74
N VAL A 42 13.51 -5.12 -8.46
CA VAL A 42 14.12 -6.42 -8.12
C VAL A 42 14.43 -7.29 -9.33
N LYS A 43 13.85 -7.00 -10.50
CA LYS A 43 13.98 -7.81 -11.73
C LYS A 43 15.44 -8.07 -12.12
N SER A 44 16.32 -7.08 -11.99
CA SER A 44 17.74 -7.22 -12.33
C SER A 44 18.53 -8.05 -11.32
N SER A 45 17.97 -8.31 -10.14
CA SER A 45 18.63 -9.04 -9.04
C SER A 45 18.30 -10.53 -9.04
N LEU A 46 17.45 -11.00 -9.96
CA LEU A 46 17.04 -12.40 -10.03
C LEU A 46 18.02 -13.24 -10.87
N GLY A 47 18.48 -14.37 -10.30
CA GLY A 47 19.28 -15.39 -10.99
C GLY A 47 20.75 -15.42 -10.57
N PRO A 48 21.54 -16.41 -11.06
CA PRO A 48 22.93 -16.60 -10.67
C PRO A 48 23.88 -15.46 -11.14
N ARG A 49 23.39 -14.54 -11.97
CA ARG A 49 24.08 -13.30 -12.38
C ARG A 49 23.25 -12.04 -12.06
N GLY A 50 22.41 -12.12 -11.04
CA GLY A 50 21.64 -10.98 -10.55
C GLY A 50 22.57 -9.86 -10.08
N LEU A 51 22.15 -8.61 -10.29
CA LEU A 51 22.85 -7.43 -9.80
C LEU A 51 22.51 -7.18 -8.34
N ASP A 52 23.54 -6.91 -7.54
CA ASP A 52 23.37 -6.41 -6.19
C ASP A 52 22.85 -4.97 -6.22
N LYS A 53 22.01 -4.62 -5.23
CA LYS A 53 21.49 -3.26 -5.05
C LYS A 53 22.12 -2.67 -3.80
N MET A 54 22.75 -1.52 -3.95
CA MET A 54 23.24 -0.72 -2.82
C MET A 54 22.12 0.22 -2.38
N LEU A 55 21.55 -0.04 -1.19
CA LEU A 55 20.56 0.84 -0.58
C LEU A 55 21.29 1.91 0.25
N VAL A 56 20.89 3.16 0.07
CA VAL A 56 21.41 4.31 0.83
C VAL A 56 20.24 4.96 1.52
N ASP A 57 20.36 5.19 2.84
CA ASP A 57 19.38 5.92 3.64
C ASP A 57 19.77 7.41 3.73
N SER A 58 18.79 8.27 4.04
CA SER A 58 18.96 9.74 4.09
C SER A 58 19.34 10.25 5.47
#